data_AF-A0A7W0H549-F1
#
_entry.id   AF-A0A7W0H549-F1
#
_cell.length_a   1.000
_cell.length_b   1.000
_cell.length_c   1.000
_cell.angle_alpha   90.00
_cell.angle_beta   90.00
_cell.angle_gamma   90.00
#
_symmetry.space_group_name_H-M   'P 1'
#
loop_
_entity.id
_entity.type
_entity.pdbx_description
1 polymer ?
#
loop_
_entity_poly.entity_id
_entity_poly.type
_entity_poly.pdbx_seq_one_letter_code
_entity_poly.pdbx_strand_id
1 'polypeptide(L)'
;MTLVTAGRVGKPHGLDGSFYVEGASHPLSAGTSLTIAGRTHEVERRAGTDERPLLRLAGLDDPRPLRGELLLVEAELGEDEWLAADLLACSVPGHGRVVRLLDRPSCSVLELEDGSLVPFISDAIRSVEGGEIHVNEDFLG
;
A
#
# COMPACT_ATOMS: atom_id res chain seq x y z
N MET A 1 12.99 -5.89 -6.07
CA MET A 1 11.70 -6.30 -5.49
C MET A 1 11.57 -5.68 -4.11
N THR A 2 10.40 -5.11 -3.83
CA THR A 2 10.06 -4.37 -2.61
C THR A 2 8.77 -4.92 -2.03
N LEU A 3 8.61 -4.87 -0.71
CA LEU A 3 7.35 -5.28 -0.06
C LEU A 3 6.30 -4.17 -0.19
N VAL A 4 5.20 -4.50 -0.86
CA VAL A 4 4.03 -3.62 -1.02
C VAL A 4 2.84 -4.19 -0.25
N THR A 5 1.96 -3.31 0.23
CA THR A 5 0.73 -3.74 0.91
C THR A 5 -0.27 -4.26 -0.11
N ALA A 6 -0.63 -5.54 0.01
CA ALA A 6 -1.66 -6.21 -0.78
C ALA A 6 -3.05 -6.21 -0.15
N GLY A 7 -3.14 -5.80 1.12
CA GLY A 7 -4.39 -5.70 1.89
C GLY A 7 -4.15 -5.94 3.37
N ARG A 8 -5.22 -6.28 4.09
CA ARG A 8 -5.16 -6.65 5.52
C ARG A 8 -5.86 -7.98 5.80
N VAL A 9 -5.38 -8.67 6.83
CA VAL A 9 -6.06 -9.84 7.38
C VAL A 9 -7.40 -9.40 7.98
N GLY A 10 -8.49 -9.79 7.34
CA GLY A 10 -9.84 -9.47 7.76
C GLY A 10 -10.45 -10.52 8.67
N LYS A 11 -11.78 -10.67 8.57
CA LYS A 11 -12.54 -11.62 9.39
C LYS A 11 -12.18 -13.08 9.06
N PRO A 12 -11.89 -13.93 10.05
CA PRO A 12 -11.79 -15.39 9.87
C PRO A 12 -13.07 -16.00 9.32
N HIS A 13 -12.94 -17.08 8.57
CA HIS A 13 -14.04 -17.77 7.92
C HIS A 13 -13.88 -19.29 8.06
N GLY A 14 -14.96 -19.97 8.48
CA GLY A 14 -14.92 -21.41 8.70
C GLY A 14 -13.99 -21.80 9.85
N LEU A 15 -13.49 -23.04 9.81
CA LEU A 15 -12.62 -23.65 10.83
C LEU A 15 -11.28 -24.11 10.25
N ASP A 16 -11.00 -23.78 8.99
CA ASP A 16 -9.89 -24.32 8.21
C ASP A 16 -8.77 -23.27 8.03
N GLY A 17 -8.69 -22.29 8.92
CA GLY A 17 -7.71 -21.21 8.83
C GLY A 17 -7.98 -20.15 7.75
N SER A 18 -9.10 -20.23 7.03
CA SER A 18 -9.43 -19.23 6.01
C SER A 18 -9.81 -17.87 6.61
N PHE A 19 -9.56 -16.79 5.89
CA PHE A 19 -9.96 -15.43 6.27
C PHE A 19 -10.21 -14.54 5.06
N TYR A 20 -11.05 -13.52 5.23
CA TYR A 20 -11.27 -12.50 4.20
C TYR A 20 -10.11 -11.51 4.16
N VAL A 21 -9.78 -11.00 2.98
CA VAL A 21 -8.85 -9.88 2.82
C VAL A 21 -9.64 -8.58 2.76
N GLU A 22 -9.24 -7.61 3.57
CA GLU A 22 -9.78 -6.25 3.54
C GLU A 22 -8.88 -5.35 2.70
N GLY A 23 -9.45 -4.59 1.76
CA GLY A 23 -8.71 -3.65 0.91
C GLY A 23 -7.69 -4.34 0.00
N ALA A 24 -8.09 -5.44 -0.65
CA ALA A 24 -7.21 -6.16 -1.57
C ALA A 24 -6.81 -5.24 -2.74
N SER A 25 -5.50 -5.06 -2.92
CA SER A 25 -4.92 -4.17 -3.94
C SER A 25 -4.02 -4.90 -4.94
N HIS A 26 -3.74 -6.18 -4.71
CA HIS A 26 -2.87 -7.00 -5.55
C HIS A 26 -3.51 -8.35 -5.85
N PRO A 27 -3.14 -9.04 -6.95
CA PRO A 27 -3.58 -10.41 -7.20
C PRO A 27 -3.06 -11.38 -6.13
N LEU A 28 -3.98 -12.10 -5.49
CA LEU A 28 -3.70 -13.05 -4.39
C LEU A 28 -4.01 -14.49 -4.80
N SER A 29 -3.53 -14.88 -6.00
CA SER A 29 -3.73 -16.21 -6.56
C SER A 29 -3.10 -17.31 -5.68
N ALA A 30 -3.55 -18.56 -5.85
CA ALA A 30 -2.86 -19.69 -5.23
C ALA A 30 -1.39 -19.75 -5.70
N GLY A 31 -0.47 -20.06 -4.79
CA GLY A 31 0.97 -20.01 -5.01
C GLY A 31 1.62 -18.64 -4.76
N THR A 32 0.85 -17.58 -4.51
CA THR A 32 1.42 -16.27 -4.16
C THR A 32 2.07 -16.33 -2.76
N SER A 33 3.30 -15.85 -2.64
CA SER A 33 3.98 -15.66 -1.35
C SER A 33 3.55 -14.35 -0.70
N LEU A 34 3.16 -14.41 0.57
CA LEU A 34 2.70 -13.29 1.38
C LEU A 34 3.48 -13.23 2.68
N THR A 35 3.82 -12.02 3.15
CA THR A 35 4.40 -11.80 4.47
C THR A 35 3.38 -11.14 5.40
N ILE A 36 3.18 -11.72 6.59
CA ILE A 36 2.29 -11.22 7.65
C ILE A 36 3.07 -11.23 8.96
N ALA A 37 3.09 -10.12 9.68
CA ALA A 37 3.82 -9.99 10.96
C ALA A 37 5.26 -10.55 10.90
N GLY A 38 5.95 -10.31 9.78
CA GLY A 38 7.33 -10.76 9.54
C GLY A 38 7.50 -12.24 9.18
N ARG A 39 6.43 -12.99 8.95
CA ARG A 39 6.47 -14.40 8.54
C ARG A 39 5.90 -14.57 7.13
N THR A 40 6.60 -15.34 6.31
CA THR A 40 6.18 -15.63 4.94
C THR A 40 5.33 -16.91 4.89
N HIS A 41 4.25 -16.85 4.13
CA HIS A 41 3.29 -17.93 3.89
C HIS A 41 2.93 -17.97 2.41
N GLU A 42 2.60 -19.15 1.88
CA GLU A 42 2.07 -19.29 0.52
C GLU A 42 0.54 -19.36 0.56
N VAL A 43 -0.13 -18.76 -0.44
CA VAL A 43 -1.58 -18.93 -0.63
C VAL A 43 -1.86 -20.35 -1.12
N GLU A 44 -2.39 -21.22 -0.27
CA GLU A 44 -2.84 -22.57 -0.66
C GLU A 44 -4.14 -22.52 -1.46
N ARG A 45 -5.04 -21.62 -1.09
CA ARG A 45 -6.34 -21.49 -1.73
C ARG A 45 -6.81 -20.04 -1.76
N ARG A 46 -7.33 -19.63 -2.91
CA ARG A 46 -8.06 -18.39 -3.12
C ARG A 46 -9.50 -18.66 -3.53
N ALA A 47 -10.45 -17.98 -2.90
CA ALA A 47 -11.87 -17.97 -3.21
C ALA A 47 -12.45 -16.55 -3.04
N GLY A 48 -13.78 -16.40 -3.16
CA GLY A 48 -14.45 -15.11 -3.04
C GLY A 48 -14.34 -14.26 -4.32
N THR A 49 -14.57 -12.96 -4.18
CA THR A 49 -14.44 -11.99 -5.29
C THR A 49 -13.09 -11.27 -5.24
N ASP A 50 -12.80 -10.43 -6.23
CA ASP A 50 -11.56 -9.64 -6.25
C ASP A 50 -11.60 -8.51 -5.21
N GLU A 51 -12.77 -7.93 -4.97
CA GLU A 51 -12.98 -6.87 -3.97
C GLU A 51 -12.98 -7.41 -2.53
N ARG A 52 -13.34 -8.68 -2.37
CA ARG A 52 -13.36 -9.35 -1.07
C ARG A 52 -12.84 -10.79 -1.17
N PRO A 53 -11.53 -10.97 -1.41
CA PRO A 53 -10.93 -12.28 -1.50
C PRO A 53 -11.05 -13.05 -0.19
N LEU A 54 -11.15 -14.36 -0.29
CA LEU A 54 -11.05 -15.30 0.82
C LEU A 54 -9.81 -16.16 0.61
N LEU A 55 -8.86 -16.13 1.55
CA LEU A 55 -7.60 -16.85 1.44
C LEU A 55 -7.48 -17.91 2.52
N ARG A 56 -6.76 -18.99 2.19
CA ARG A 56 -6.15 -19.94 3.12
C ARG A 56 -4.66 -19.98 2.84
N LEU A 57 -3.84 -19.88 3.89
CA LEU A 57 -2.39 -19.83 3.76
C LEU A 57 -1.74 -21.07 4.35
N ALA A 58 -0.63 -21.49 3.75
CA ALA A 58 0.16 -22.62 4.21
C ALA A 58 0.71 -22.36 5.62
N GLY A 59 0.50 -23.32 6.52
CA GLY A 59 0.96 -23.25 7.90
C GLY A 59 0.28 -22.18 8.77
N LEU A 60 -0.86 -21.63 8.33
CA LEU A 60 -1.67 -20.70 9.12
C LEU A 60 -3.06 -21.31 9.40
N ASP A 61 -3.16 -22.05 10.50
CA ASP A 61 -4.41 -22.72 10.90
C ASP A 61 -5.38 -21.79 11.66
N ASP A 62 -4.86 -20.73 12.29
CA ASP A 62 -5.67 -19.74 13.01
C ASP A 62 -5.28 -18.29 12.69
N PRO A 63 -6.06 -17.58 11.85
CA PRO A 63 -5.78 -16.19 11.49
C PRO A 63 -6.29 -15.17 12.52
N ARG A 64 -7.04 -15.57 13.56
CA ARG A 64 -7.62 -14.63 14.55
C ARG A 64 -6.59 -13.70 15.20
N PRO A 65 -5.41 -14.18 15.63
CA PRO A 65 -4.40 -13.31 16.24
C PRO A 65 -3.79 -12.30 15.27
N LEU A 66 -3.89 -12.55 13.96
CA LEU A 66 -3.32 -11.70 12.91
C LEU A 66 -4.34 -10.71 12.36
N ARG A 67 -5.57 -10.65 12.91
CA ARG A 67 -6.60 -9.75 12.36
C ARG A 67 -6.14 -8.30 12.39
N GLY A 68 -6.23 -7.62 11.25
CA GLY A 68 -5.81 -6.25 11.02
C GLY A 68 -4.37 -6.11 10.54
N GLU A 69 -3.55 -7.17 10.65
CA GLU A 69 -2.18 -7.18 10.14
C GLU A 69 -2.13 -6.96 8.63
N LEU A 70 -1.03 -6.35 8.18
CA LEU A 70 -0.78 -6.12 6.77
C LEU A 70 -0.43 -7.44 6.07
N LEU A 71 -0.98 -7.61 4.87
CA LEU A 71 -0.54 -8.60 3.90
C LEU A 71 0.46 -7.91 2.97
N LEU A 72 1.71 -8.37 2.99
CA LEU A 72 2.77 -7.82 2.14
C LEU A 72 3.11 -8.81 1.02
N VAL A 73 3.26 -8.33 -0.21
CA VAL A 73 3.80 -9.11 -1.34
C VAL A 73 5.07 -8.47 -1.86
N GLU A 74 5.95 -9.26 -2.46
CA GLU A 74 7.05 -8.72 -3.25
C GLU A 74 6.49 -8.26 -4.61
N ALA A 75 6.76 -7.00 -4.94
CA ALA A 75 6.46 -6.43 -6.24
C ALA A 75 7.63 -5.61 -6.76
N GLU A 76 7.66 -5.40 -8.06
CA GLU A 76 8.48 -4.37 -8.70
C GLU A 76 7.60 -3.14 -8.88
N LEU A 77 8.09 -2.00 -8.42
CA LEU A 77 7.42 -0.72 -8.65
C LEU A 77 7.71 -0.26 -10.08
N GLY A 78 6.71 0.33 -10.73
CA GLY A 78 6.92 1.06 -11.98
C GLY A 78 7.85 2.27 -11.81
N GLU A 79 8.34 2.83 -12.92
CA GLU A 79 9.22 4.01 -12.93
C GLU A 79 8.55 5.23 -12.27
N ASP A 80 7.22 5.32 -12.35
CA ASP A 80 6.39 6.38 -11.76
C ASP A 80 5.53 5.87 -10.58
N GLU A 81 6.02 4.86 -9.85
CA GLU A 81 5.38 4.34 -8.66
C GLU A 81 6.27 4.48 -7.43
N TRP A 82 5.70 4.98 -6.35
CA TRP A 82 6.39 5.16 -5.09
C TRP A 82 5.59 4.53 -3.96
N LEU A 83 6.27 3.98 -2.96
CA LEU A 83 5.60 3.67 -1.71
C LEU A 83 5.18 4.98 -1.04
N ALA A 84 3.95 5.02 -0.54
CA ALA A 84 3.49 6.15 0.28
C ALA A 84 4.41 6.43 1.48
N ALA A 85 5.04 5.39 2.03
CA ALA A 85 6.01 5.50 3.11
C ALA A 85 7.31 6.19 2.69
N ASP A 86 7.73 6.03 1.43
CA ASP A 86 8.95 6.64 0.90
C ASP A 86 8.76 8.13 0.61
N LEU A 87 7.51 8.56 0.37
CA LEU A 87 7.15 9.96 0.13
C LEU A 87 7.04 10.77 1.43
N LEU A 88 6.82 10.13 2.57
CA LEU A 88 6.77 10.81 3.86
C LEU A 88 8.13 11.41 4.21
N ALA A 89 8.10 12.63 4.76
CA ALA A 89 9.28 13.40 5.13
C ALA A 89 10.22 13.80 3.97
N CYS A 90 9.87 13.52 2.71
CA CYS A 90 10.58 14.09 1.56
C CYS A 90 10.62 15.62 1.65
N SER A 91 11.74 16.23 1.26
CA SER A 91 11.84 17.68 1.12
C SER A 91 11.06 18.15 -0.09
N VAL A 92 10.42 19.31 0.04
CA VAL A 92 9.76 20.03 -1.06
C VAL A 92 10.32 21.45 -1.04
N PRO A 93 11.19 21.82 -1.98
CA PRO A 93 11.78 23.15 -2.02
C PRO A 93 10.69 24.24 -1.98
N GLY A 94 10.85 25.24 -1.11
CA GLY A 94 9.86 26.30 -0.90
C GLY A 94 8.73 25.97 0.08
N HIS A 95 8.43 24.68 0.32
CA HIS A 95 7.27 24.23 1.09
C HIS A 95 7.59 23.37 2.33
N GLY A 96 8.87 23.08 2.58
CA GLY A 96 9.29 22.29 3.74
C GLY A 96 9.34 20.81 3.44
N ARG A 97 8.59 19.98 4.17
CA ARG A 97 8.54 18.52 3.98
C ARG A 97 7.12 17.99 3.86
N VAL A 98 6.98 16.80 3.30
CA VAL A 98 5.72 16.04 3.35
C VAL A 98 5.47 15.56 4.78
N VAL A 99 4.42 16.04 5.42
CA VAL A 99 4.04 15.65 6.78
C VAL A 99 2.98 14.55 6.80
N ARG A 100 2.20 14.44 5.72
CA ARG A 100 1.15 13.42 5.61
C ARG A 100 0.79 13.15 4.15
N LEU A 101 0.39 11.92 3.86
CA LEU A 101 -0.29 11.55 2.62
C LEU A 101 -1.78 11.32 2.91
N LEU A 102 -2.63 11.91 2.07
CA LEU A 102 -4.07 11.76 2.12
C LEU A 102 -4.51 10.94 0.91
N ASP A 103 -5.03 9.74 1.17
CA ASP A 103 -5.66 8.93 0.13
C ASP A 103 -7.04 9.52 -0.22
N ARG A 104 -7.21 10.00 -1.45
CA ARG A 104 -8.46 10.59 -1.95
C ARG A 104 -8.93 9.81 -3.19
N PRO A 105 -10.24 9.80 -3.48
CA PRO A 105 -10.78 8.98 -4.57
C PRO A 105 -10.17 9.20 -5.96
N SER A 106 -9.60 10.38 -6.22
CA SER A 106 -9.00 10.72 -7.52
C SER A 106 -7.48 10.57 -7.55
N CYS A 107 -6.78 10.96 -6.49
CA CYS A 107 -5.34 10.88 -6.39
C CYS A 107 -4.92 10.98 -4.92
N SER A 108 -3.71 10.53 -4.61
CA SER A 108 -3.09 10.87 -3.32
C SER A 108 -2.78 12.37 -3.26
N VAL A 109 -2.89 12.96 -2.08
CA VAL A 109 -2.55 14.37 -1.84
C VAL A 109 -1.46 14.43 -0.77
N LEU A 110 -0.38 15.15 -1.07
CA LEU A 110 0.67 15.48 -0.12
C LEU A 110 0.23 16.67 0.71
N GLU A 111 0.23 16.51 2.03
CA GLU A 111 0.15 17.63 2.98
C GLU A 111 1.58 18.03 3.36
N LEU A 112 1.92 19.28 3.12
CA LEU A 112 3.25 19.83 3.34
C LEU A 112 3.32 20.58 4.68
N GLU A 113 4.55 20.79 5.16
CA GLU A 113 4.83 21.39 6.47
C GLU A 113 4.36 22.85 6.57
N ASP A 114 4.30 23.56 5.45
CA ASP A 114 3.72 24.91 5.35
C ASP A 114 2.18 24.93 5.28
N GLY A 115 1.54 23.77 5.28
CA GLY A 115 0.09 23.58 5.19
C GLY A 115 -0.45 23.46 3.75
N SER A 116 0.41 23.51 2.74
CA SER A 116 0.01 23.33 1.34
C SER A 116 -0.48 21.90 1.06
N LEU A 117 -1.46 21.79 0.17
CA LEU A 117 -1.99 20.51 -0.30
C LEU A 117 -1.66 20.35 -1.78
N VAL A 118 -0.78 19.40 -2.09
CA VAL A 118 -0.30 19.15 -3.46
C VAL A 118 -0.84 17.82 -3.95
N PRO A 119 -1.67 17.77 -5.02
CA PRO A 119 -2.08 16.50 -5.60
C PRO A 119 -0.88 15.77 -6.19
N PHE A 120 -0.73 14.49 -5.89
CA PHE A 120 0.38 13.68 -6.38
C PHE A 120 0.06 13.14 -7.78
N ILE A 121 0.16 14.04 -8.76
CA ILE A 121 -0.13 13.81 -10.19
C ILE A 121 0.93 14.50 -11.06
N SER A 122 1.10 14.05 -12.29
CA SER A 122 2.13 14.56 -13.23
C SER A 122 2.05 16.06 -13.53
N ASP A 123 0.87 16.67 -13.41
CA ASP A 123 0.70 18.11 -13.65
C ASP A 123 1.27 18.97 -12.51
N ALA A 124 1.27 18.42 -11.29
CA ALA A 124 1.70 19.09 -10.06
C ALA A 124 3.09 18.65 -9.59
N ILE A 125 3.55 17.45 -9.99
CA ILE A 125 4.84 16.88 -9.60
C ILE A 125 5.75 16.81 -10.84
N ARG A 126 6.89 17.51 -10.79
CA ARG A 126 7.90 17.51 -11.86
C ARG A 126 8.86 16.32 -11.76
N SER A 127 9.27 15.97 -10.54
CA SER A 127 10.13 14.81 -10.27
C SER A 127 10.15 14.43 -8.79
N VAL A 128 10.56 13.18 -8.51
CA VAL A 128 10.80 12.65 -7.17
C VAL A 128 12.12 11.91 -7.17
N GLU A 129 13.15 12.50 -6.55
CA GLU A 129 14.52 11.97 -6.62
C GLU A 129 15.26 12.23 -5.30
N GLY A 130 16.01 11.24 -4.81
CA GLY A 130 16.91 11.45 -3.66
C GLY A 130 16.25 11.88 -2.34
N GLY A 131 14.94 11.63 -2.18
CA GLY A 131 14.16 12.10 -1.04
C GLY A 131 13.68 13.55 -1.15
N GLU A 132 13.77 14.14 -2.33
CA GLU A 132 13.24 15.46 -2.67
C GLU A 132 12.13 15.34 -3.74
N ILE A 133 11.08 16.14 -3.60
CA ILE A 133 9.96 16.22 -4.52
C ILE A 133 9.93 17.63 -5.10
N HIS A 134 10.06 17.74 -6.43
CA HIS A 134 9.95 19.02 -7.13
C HIS A 134 8.53 19.20 -7.62
N VAL A 135 7.86 20.25 -7.14
CA VAL A 135 6.50 20.60 -7.55
C VAL A 135 6.51 21.57 -8.74
N ASN A 136 5.38 21.60 -9.44
CA ASN A 136 5.12 22.58 -10.49
C ASN A 136 4.47 23.83 -9.88
N GLU A 137 5.26 24.84 -9.56
CA GLU A 137 4.79 26.09 -8.96
C GLU A 137 3.65 26.74 -9.78
N ASP A 138 3.75 26.75 -11.11
CA ASP A 138 2.73 27.33 -11.99
C ASP A 138 1.37 26.62 -11.88
N PHE A 139 1.36 25.36 -11.46
CA PHE A 139 0.13 24.60 -11.20
C PHE A 139 -0.49 24.95 -9.84
N LEU A 140 0.34 25.31 -8.85
CA LEU A 140 -0.10 25.61 -7.50
C LEU A 140 -0.68 27.02 -7.34
N GLY A 141 -0.32 27.95 -8.24
CA GLY A 141 -0.88 29.31 -8.33
C GLY A 141 0.14 30.39 -8.01
#